data_AF-A0A3S4W466-F1
#
_entry.id   AF-A0A3S4W466-F1
#
_cell.length_a   1.000
_cell.length_b   1.000
_cell.length_c   1.000
_cell.angle_alpha   90.00
_cell.angle_beta   90.00
_cell.angle_gamma   90.00
#
_symmetry.space_group_name_H-M   'P 1'
#
loop_
_entity.id
_entity.type
_entity.pdbx_description
1 polymer ?
#
loop_
_entity_poly.entity_id
_entity_poly.type
_entity_poly.pdbx_seq_one_letter_code
_entity_poly.pdbx_strand_id
1 'polypeptide(L)'
;MSEVPDGAIVIFSAHGVSQAVRQEAKDRQLKVFDATCPLVTKVHMQVARASRKGTKAILIGHKGHPEVEGTMGQYSNDEGGIYLVESVEDIARLPVQESDELTFMTQTTLSLDDTAETISVLKENIPQSKVLTK
;
A
#
# COMPACT_ATOMS: atom_id res chain seq x y z
N MET A 1 6.26 -18.66 3.97
CA MET A 1 6.80 -19.34 2.76
C MET A 1 7.65 -20.55 3.12
N SER A 2 8.39 -20.54 4.23
CA SER A 2 9.14 -21.70 4.77
C SER A 2 8.41 -23.05 4.80
N GLU A 3 7.09 -23.07 4.94
CA GLU A 3 6.27 -24.29 4.96
C GLU A 3 6.03 -24.90 3.57
N VAL A 4 6.31 -24.16 2.49
CA VAL A 4 6.14 -24.66 1.11
C VAL A 4 7.35 -25.50 0.73
N PRO A 5 7.21 -26.74 0.24
CA PRO A 5 8.33 -27.56 -0.24
C PRO A 5 9.00 -26.99 -1.51
N ASP A 6 10.28 -27.28 -1.71
CA ASP A 6 10.98 -26.91 -2.95
C ASP A 6 10.37 -27.62 -4.17
N GLY A 7 10.38 -26.95 -5.32
CA GLY A 7 9.76 -27.44 -6.56
C GLY A 7 8.21 -27.42 -6.57
N ALA A 8 7.57 -27.05 -5.46
CA ALA A 8 6.11 -26.89 -5.41
C ALA A 8 5.62 -25.70 -6.24
N ILE A 9 4.33 -25.73 -6.56
CA ILE A 9 3.62 -24.60 -7.16
C ILE A 9 3.07 -23.72 -6.05
N VAL A 10 3.32 -22.42 -6.14
CA VAL A 10 2.77 -21.40 -5.23
C VAL A 10 1.78 -20.54 -6.00
N ILE A 11 0.66 -20.21 -5.36
CA ILE A 11 -0.30 -19.25 -5.88
C ILE A 11 -0.42 -18.08 -4.89
N PHE A 12 -0.15 -16.86 -5.34
CA PHE A 12 -0.44 -15.68 -4.52
C PHE A 12 -1.94 -15.36 -4.59
N SER A 13 -2.54 -15.04 -3.44
CA SER A 13 -3.97 -14.77 -3.35
C SER A 13 -4.38 -13.49 -4.06
N ALA A 14 -5.69 -13.30 -4.27
CA ALA A 14 -6.25 -12.12 -4.92
C ALA A 14 -5.96 -10.79 -4.20
N HIS A 15 -5.72 -10.83 -2.88
CA HIS A 15 -5.37 -9.66 -2.07
C HIS A 15 -3.94 -9.15 -2.32
N GLY A 16 -3.12 -9.89 -3.06
CA GLY A 16 -1.74 -9.53 -3.29
C GLY A 16 -0.80 -9.87 -2.13
N VAL A 17 0.49 -9.61 -2.37
CA VAL A 17 1.60 -9.89 -1.45
C VAL A 17 2.67 -8.81 -1.56
N SER A 18 3.46 -8.62 -0.50
CA SER A 18 4.56 -7.66 -0.43
C SER A 18 5.72 -8.00 -1.38
N GLN A 19 6.59 -7.03 -1.65
CA GLN A 19 7.82 -7.28 -2.42
C GLN A 19 8.74 -8.30 -1.73
N ALA A 20 8.80 -8.30 -0.40
CA ALA A 20 9.58 -9.27 0.36
C ALA A 20 9.10 -10.71 0.13
N VAL A 21 7.78 -10.96 0.16
CA VAL A 21 7.22 -12.29 -0.11
C VAL A 21 7.46 -12.72 -1.57
N ARG A 22 7.36 -11.78 -2.52
CA ARG A 22 7.69 -12.04 -3.94
C ARG A 22 9.16 -12.42 -4.10
N GLN A 23 10.06 -11.70 -3.43
CA GLN A 23 11.49 -11.95 -3.49
C GLN A 23 11.85 -13.29 -2.84
N GLU A 24 11.26 -13.63 -1.70
CA GLU A 24 11.46 -14.92 -1.04
C GLU A 24 11.05 -16.09 -1.95
N ALA A 25 9.89 -16.01 -2.61
CA ALA A 25 9.45 -17.06 -3.54
C ALA A 25 10.39 -17.18 -4.76
N LYS A 26 10.93 -16.06 -5.24
CA LYS A 26 11.89 -16.01 -6.35
C LYS A 26 13.24 -16.60 -5.94
N ASP A 27 13.76 -16.25 -4.77
CA ASP A 27 15.04 -16.76 -4.25
C ASP A 27 15.00 -18.27 -4.05
N ARG A 28 13.83 -18.80 -3.68
CA ARG A 28 13.55 -20.23 -3.58
C ARG A 28 13.25 -20.91 -4.91
N GLN A 29 13.28 -20.18 -6.02
CA GLN A 29 13.04 -20.70 -7.38
C GLN A 29 11.70 -21.45 -7.52
N LEU A 30 10.66 -21.02 -6.78
CA LEU A 30 9.35 -21.67 -6.80
C LEU A 30 8.60 -21.33 -8.10
N LYS A 31 7.77 -22.27 -8.57
CA LYS A 31 6.86 -22.00 -9.68
C LYS A 31 5.65 -21.20 -9.18
N VAL A 32 5.67 -19.90 -9.40
CA VAL A 32 4.64 -18.97 -8.89
C VAL A 32 3.60 -18.64 -9.96
N PHE A 33 2.33 -18.72 -9.59
CA PHE A 33 1.22 -18.07 -10.28
C PHE A 33 0.68 -16.93 -9.43
N ASP A 34 0.63 -15.73 -9.99
CA ASP A 34 0.13 -14.56 -9.28
C ASP A 34 -1.35 -14.35 -9.61
N ALA A 35 -2.24 -14.68 -8.66
CA ALA A 35 -3.67 -14.47 -8.81
C ALA A 35 -4.14 -13.14 -8.21
N THR A 36 -3.22 -12.20 -7.92
CA THR A 36 -3.56 -10.86 -7.42
C THR A 36 -4.59 -10.19 -8.33
N CYS A 37 -5.66 -9.63 -7.74
CA CYS A 37 -6.65 -8.88 -8.49
C CYS A 37 -5.99 -7.71 -9.26
N PRO A 38 -6.31 -7.47 -10.54
CA PRO A 38 -5.73 -6.36 -11.30
C PRO A 38 -5.97 -4.98 -10.67
N LEU A 39 -7.07 -4.80 -9.93
CA LEU A 39 -7.36 -3.55 -9.21
C LEU A 39 -6.39 -3.34 -8.03
N VAL A 40 -6.09 -4.40 -7.29
CA VAL A 40 -5.06 -4.38 -6.23
C VAL A 40 -3.68 -4.14 -6.84
N THR A 41 -3.38 -4.78 -7.97
CA THR A 41 -2.12 -4.55 -8.70
C THR A 41 -1.96 -3.08 -9.10
N LYS A 42 -3.04 -2.40 -9.50
CA LYS A 42 -2.99 -0.96 -9.79
C LYS A 42 -2.54 -0.15 -8.57
N VAL A 43 -3.10 -0.43 -7.40
CA VAL A 43 -2.72 0.25 -6.14
C VAL A 43 -1.25 -0.05 -5.79
N HIS A 44 -0.83 -1.32 -5.91
CA HIS A 44 0.57 -1.70 -5.70
C HIS A 44 1.54 -0.88 -6.58
N MET A 45 1.21 -0.69 -7.86
CA MET A 45 2.04 0.06 -8.79
C MET A 45 2.14 1.55 -8.44
N GLN A 46 1.08 2.13 -7.86
CA GLN A 46 1.10 3.50 -7.37
C GLN A 46 2.02 3.64 -6.15
N VAL A 47 1.94 2.71 -5.20
CA VAL A 47 2.81 2.70 -4.00
C VAL A 47 4.27 2.51 -4.40
N ALA A 48 4.55 1.53 -5.27
CA ALA A 48 5.90 1.30 -5.78
C ALA A 48 6.45 2.54 -6.53
N ARG A 49 5.60 3.29 -7.24
CA ARG A 49 6.00 4.54 -7.90
C ARG A 49 6.34 5.64 -6.91
N ALA A 50 5.55 5.79 -5.85
CA ALA A 50 5.82 6.75 -4.78
C ALA A 50 7.16 6.42 -4.10
N SER A 51 7.37 5.14 -3.78
CA SER A 51 8.61 4.65 -3.19
C SER A 51 9.83 4.94 -4.06
N ARG A 52 9.77 4.67 -5.37
CA ARG A 52 10.87 4.99 -6.30
C ARG A 52 11.23 6.48 -6.35
N LYS A 53 10.29 7.36 -6.04
CA LYS A 53 10.48 8.81 -6.03
C LYS A 53 10.89 9.37 -4.66
N GLY A 54 10.79 8.58 -3.59
CA GLY A 54 10.90 9.09 -2.22
C GLY A 54 9.71 9.96 -1.79
N THR A 55 8.61 9.96 -2.55
CA THR A 55 7.39 10.69 -2.21
C THR A 55 6.67 9.97 -1.07
N LYS A 56 6.25 10.67 -0.02
CA LYS A 56 5.49 10.07 1.08
C LYS A 56 4.14 9.55 0.57
N ALA A 57 3.75 8.38 1.03
CA ALA A 57 2.49 7.73 0.68
C ALA A 57 1.60 7.54 1.91
N ILE A 58 0.30 7.64 1.71
CA ILE A 58 -0.71 7.33 2.73
C ILE A 58 -1.60 6.23 2.17
N LEU A 59 -1.76 5.16 2.92
CA LEU A 59 -2.73 4.12 2.62
C LEU A 59 -3.88 4.25 3.62
N ILE A 60 -5.10 4.45 3.12
CA ILE A 60 -6.31 4.34 3.92
C ILE A 60 -6.76 2.88 3.85
N GLY A 61 -6.89 2.21 4.99
CA GLY A 61 -7.22 0.78 5.03
C GLY A 61 -7.20 0.23 6.45
N HIS A 62 -7.51 -1.05 6.60
CA HIS A 62 -7.55 -1.71 7.91
C HIS A 62 -6.26 -2.50 8.18
N LYS A 63 -5.64 -2.23 9.34
CA LYS A 63 -4.41 -2.92 9.75
C LYS A 63 -4.62 -4.43 9.86
N GLY A 64 -3.63 -5.19 9.40
CA GLY A 64 -3.68 -6.65 9.41
C GLY A 64 -4.52 -7.28 8.29
N HIS A 65 -5.22 -6.49 7.46
CA HIS A 65 -5.84 -7.02 6.25
C HIS A 65 -4.76 -7.43 5.24
N PRO A 66 -4.84 -8.62 4.60
CA PRO A 66 -3.79 -9.10 3.68
C PRO A 66 -3.47 -8.13 2.53
N GLU A 67 -4.49 -7.43 2.01
CA GLU A 67 -4.29 -6.40 0.97
C GLU A 67 -3.49 -5.21 1.48
N VAL A 68 -3.71 -4.80 2.73
CA VAL A 68 -2.97 -3.69 3.35
C VAL A 68 -1.52 -4.10 3.56
N GLU A 69 -1.25 -5.28 4.11
CA GLU A 69 0.12 -5.79 4.26
C GLU A 69 0.83 -5.92 2.90
N GLY A 70 0.12 -6.42 1.89
CA GLY A 70 0.62 -6.51 0.52
C GLY A 70 0.96 -5.13 -0.06
N THR A 71 0.07 -4.16 0.11
CA THR A 71 0.20 -2.80 -0.44
C THR A 71 1.28 -1.99 0.28
N MET A 72 1.30 -2.00 1.61
CA MET A 72 2.34 -1.36 2.43
C MET A 72 3.71 -1.90 2.07
N GLY A 73 3.82 -3.22 1.88
CA GLY A 73 5.05 -3.90 1.49
C GLY A 73 5.51 -3.66 0.05
N GLN A 74 4.88 -2.75 -0.71
CA GLN A 74 5.39 -2.24 -1.99
C GLN A 74 6.30 -1.03 -1.83
N TYR A 75 6.33 -0.42 -0.64
CA TYR A 75 7.16 0.76 -0.35
C TYR A 75 8.43 0.33 0.41
N SER A 76 9.59 0.82 -0.03
CA SER A 76 10.88 0.44 0.54
C SER A 76 11.91 1.57 0.58
N ASN A 77 11.49 2.82 0.42
CA ASN A 77 12.40 3.96 0.39
C ASN A 77 12.38 4.70 1.74
N ASP A 78 13.51 4.69 2.45
CA ASP A 78 13.60 5.26 3.80
C ASP A 78 13.64 6.81 3.82
N GLU A 79 13.91 7.47 2.69
CA GLU A 79 13.88 8.95 2.60
C GLU A 79 12.45 9.51 2.63
N GLY A 80 11.48 8.71 2.16
CA GLY A 80 10.07 9.07 2.15
C GLY A 80 9.32 8.40 3.30
N GLY A 81 8.41 7.50 2.95
CA GLY A 81 7.68 6.67 3.89
C GLY A 81 6.26 6.37 3.40
N ILE A 82 5.68 5.31 3.95
CA ILE A 82 4.27 4.99 3.78
C ILE A 82 3.59 4.91 5.16
N TYR A 83 2.41 5.50 5.29
CA TYR A 83 1.66 5.57 6.54
C TYR A 83 0.27 4.97 6.38
N LEU A 84 -0.15 4.15 7.33
CA LEU A 84 -1.50 3.59 7.37
C LEU A 84 -2.42 4.53 8.16
N VAL A 85 -3.61 4.79 7.62
CA VAL A 85 -4.69 5.55 8.25
C VAL A 85 -5.93 4.65 8.28
N GLU A 86 -6.45 4.38 9.47
CA GLU A 86 -7.68 3.60 9.66
C GLU A 86 -8.88 4.51 9.96
N SER A 87 -8.63 5.69 10.55
CA SER A 87 -9.67 6.66 10.91
C SER A 87 -9.21 8.12 10.80
N VAL A 88 -10.15 9.05 10.99
CA VAL A 88 -9.90 10.50 10.98
C VAL A 88 -8.87 10.90 12.05
N GLU A 89 -8.88 10.26 13.21
CA GLU A 89 -7.97 10.56 14.31
C GLU A 89 -6.50 10.24 14.00
N ASP A 90 -6.25 9.28 13.10
CA ASP A 90 -4.89 8.93 12.68
C ASP A 90 -4.25 10.05 11.86
N ILE A 91 -5.05 10.82 11.11
CA ILE A 91 -4.59 11.90 10.24
C ILE A 91 -3.83 12.96 11.04
N ALA A 92 -4.34 13.31 12.22
CA ALA A 92 -3.73 14.30 13.10
C ALA A 92 -2.35 13.87 13.65
N ARG A 93 -2.00 12.59 13.54
CA ARG A 93 -0.74 12.01 14.05
C ARG A 93 0.26 11.72 12.94
N LEU A 94 -0.09 11.97 11.68
CA LEU A 94 0.80 11.70 10.56
C LEU A 94 2.07 12.57 10.64
N PRO A 95 3.27 11.99 10.49
CA PRO A 95 4.53 12.73 10.50
C PRO A 95 4.78 13.39 9.13
N VAL A 96 3.84 14.21 8.70
CA VAL A 96 3.88 14.97 7.45
C VAL A 96 4.08 16.44 7.74
N GLN A 97 4.95 17.07 6.97
CA GLN A 97 5.23 18.49 7.01
C GLN A 97 4.52 19.17 5.85
N GLU A 98 4.32 20.47 5.98
CA GLU A 98 3.71 21.24 4.92
C GLU A 98 4.52 21.11 3.62
N SER A 99 5.85 21.06 3.65
CA SER A 99 6.70 20.95 2.45
C SER A 99 6.66 19.60 1.75
N ASP A 100 6.04 18.57 2.32
CA ASP A 100 6.07 17.22 1.76
C ASP A 100 5.22 17.10 0.49
N GLU A 101 5.73 16.37 -0.50
CA GLU A 101 4.92 15.83 -1.58
C GLU A 101 4.28 14.51 -1.14
N LEU A 102 2.97 14.39 -1.34
CA LEU A 102 2.17 13.30 -0.80
C LEU A 102 1.29 12.67 -1.88
N THR A 103 1.09 11.36 -1.78
CA THR A 103 0.07 10.61 -2.51
C THR A 103 -0.73 9.80 -1.51
N PHE A 104 -2.00 9.57 -1.80
CA PHE A 104 -2.80 8.63 -1.02
C PHE A 104 -3.48 7.60 -1.92
N MET A 105 -3.73 6.43 -1.34
CA MET A 105 -4.42 5.31 -1.95
C MET A 105 -5.36 4.71 -0.90
N THR A 106 -6.30 3.89 -1.35
CA THR A 106 -7.25 3.22 -0.46
C THR A 106 -7.22 1.72 -0.70
N GLN A 107 -7.49 0.93 0.34
CA GLN A 107 -7.86 -0.47 0.20
C GLN A 107 -9.12 -0.58 -0.67
N THR A 108 -9.19 -1.61 -1.52
CA THR A 108 -10.23 -1.75 -2.56
C THR A 108 -11.62 -2.12 -2.03
N THR A 109 -11.71 -2.61 -0.80
CA THR A 109 -12.95 -3.14 -0.20
C THR A 109 -13.51 -2.28 0.92
N LEU A 110 -13.13 -1.00 1.01
CA LEU A 110 -13.63 -0.10 2.05
C LEU A 110 -15.06 0.38 1.77
N SER A 111 -15.74 0.79 2.84
CA SER A 111 -17.00 1.55 2.77
C SER A 111 -16.76 2.87 2.03
N LEU A 112 -17.58 3.19 1.04
CA LEU A 112 -17.45 4.42 0.26
C LEU A 112 -17.66 5.67 1.13
N ASP A 113 -18.62 5.62 2.05
CA ASP A 113 -18.98 6.76 2.90
C ASP A 113 -17.87 7.08 3.90
N ASP A 114 -17.40 6.07 4.65
CA ASP A 114 -16.33 6.23 5.63
C ASP A 114 -15.01 6.67 4.95
N THR A 115 -14.75 6.14 3.75
CA THR A 115 -13.57 6.52 2.96
C THR A 115 -13.68 7.97 2.47
N ALA A 116 -14.86 8.42 2.04
CA ALA A 116 -15.07 9.79 1.58
C ALA A 116 -14.85 10.81 2.71
N GLU A 117 -15.35 10.52 3.91
CA GLU A 117 -15.11 11.34 5.10
C GLU A 117 -13.61 11.43 5.41
N THR A 118 -12.92 10.29 5.49
CA THR A 118 -11.49 10.23 5.77
C THR A 118 -10.67 11.01 4.74
N ILE A 119 -11.00 10.88 3.44
CA ILE A 119 -10.34 11.64 2.37
C ILE A 119 -10.60 13.15 2.51
N SER A 120 -11.82 13.55 2.88
CA SER A 120 -12.15 14.97 3.08
C SER A 120 -11.27 15.57 4.16
N VAL A 121 -11.20 14.93 5.33
CA VAL A 121 -10.39 15.41 6.45
C VAL A 121 -8.90 15.39 6.11
N LEU A 122 -8.43 14.37 5.38
CA LEU A 122 -7.04 14.30 4.93
C LEU A 122 -6.67 15.49 4.05
N LYS A 123 -7.58 15.87 3.15
CA LYS A 123 -7.43 16.98 2.20
C LYS A 123 -7.52 18.36 2.84
N GLU A 124 -8.19 18.48 3.98
CA GLU A 124 -8.22 19.72 4.78
C GLU A 124 -6.93 19.91 5.58
N ASN A 125 -6.33 18.81 6.04
CA ASN A 125 -5.07 18.84 6.81
C ASN A 125 -3.81 18.89 5.93
N ILE A 126 -3.93 18.56 4.64
CA ILE A 126 -2.81 18.56 3.68
C ILE A 126 -3.18 19.46 2.48
N PRO A 127 -2.39 20.51 2.17
CA PRO A 127 -2.69 21.41 1.06
C PRO A 127 -2.88 20.69 -0.28
N GLN A 128 -3.98 21.00 -1.00
CA GLN A 128 -4.35 20.35 -2.28
C GLN A 128 -3.25 20.38 -3.36
N SER A 129 -2.39 21.40 -3.36
CA SER A 129 -1.27 21.53 -4.30
C SER A 129 -0.21 20.42 -4.17
N LYS A 130 -0.31 19.60 -3.12
CA LYS A 130 0.68 18.58 -2.73
C LYS A 130 0.14 17.16 -2.83
N VAL A 131 -1.11 16.99 -3.27
CA VAL A 131 -1.78 15.69 -3.36
C VAL A 131 -1.88 15.24 -4.82
N LEU A 132 -1.11 14.22 -5.19
CA LEU A 132 -1.22 13.56 -6.50
C LEU A 132 -2.34 12.51 -6.47
N THR A 133 -3.55 12.87 -6.88
CA THR A 133 -4.64 11.90 -7.08
C THR A 133 -4.51 11.17 -8.41
N LYS A 134 -4.47 9.82 -8.39
CA LYS A 134 -4.69 8.95 -9.56
C LYS A 134 -5.35 7.63 -9.20
#